data_AF-A0A170WIK5-F1
#
_entry.id   AF-A0A170WIK5-F1
#
_cell.length_a   1.000
_cell.length_b   1.000
_cell.length_c   1.000
_cell.angle_alpha   90.00
_cell.angle_beta   90.00
_cell.angle_gamma   90.00
#
_symmetry.space_group_name_H-M   'P 1'
#
loop_
_entity.id
_entity.type
_entity.pdbx_description
1 polymer ?
#
loop_
_entity_poly.entity_id
_entity_poly.type
_entity_poly.pdbx_seq_one_letter_code
_entity_poly.pdbx_strand_id
1 'polypeptide(L)'
;MVDALGGSAAGLLLTDLSSEAWRILDAFEDDRYELRQVTLSTGDHGWAYTWPGGDALAQDWDAEEFRTRHLDAYAARCVQISVELAAGLRGGAR
;
A
#
# COMPACT_ATOMS: atom_id res chain seq x y z
N MET A 1 -3.23 3.24 3.79
CA MET A 1 -3.69 4.61 4.15
C MET A 1 -5.11 4.54 4.70
N VAL A 2 -5.52 5.39 5.64
CA VAL A 2 -6.93 5.50 6.08
C VAL A 2 -7.55 6.74 5.46
N ASP A 3 -8.81 6.67 5.05
CA ASP A 3 -9.58 7.85 4.63
C ASP A 3 -9.95 8.68 5.87
N ALA A 4 -9.45 9.91 5.95
CA ALA A 4 -9.69 10.82 7.06
C ALA A 4 -10.12 12.18 6.51
N LEU A 5 -11.28 12.66 6.95
CA LEU A 5 -11.86 13.90 6.45
C LEU A 5 -10.93 15.09 6.72
N GLY A 6 -10.43 15.73 5.65
CA GLY A 6 -9.50 16.85 5.73
C GLY A 6 -8.05 16.47 6.06
N GLY A 7 -7.74 15.18 6.15
CA GLY A 7 -6.38 14.68 6.31
C GLY A 7 -5.60 14.69 4.99
N SER A 8 -4.28 14.78 5.09
CA SER A 8 -3.39 14.59 3.95
C SER A 8 -2.14 13.82 4.38
N ALA A 9 -1.57 13.04 3.47
CA ALA A 9 -0.34 12.30 3.69
C ALA A 9 0.60 12.51 2.50
N ALA A 10 1.90 12.64 2.78
CA ALA A 10 2.91 12.67 1.73
C ALA A 10 3.05 11.27 1.10
N GLY A 11 3.27 11.23 -0.21
CA GLY A 11 3.42 9.97 -0.96
C GLY A 11 4.07 10.19 -2.31
N LEU A 12 4.24 9.10 -3.06
CA LEU A 12 4.74 9.11 -4.44
C LEU A 12 3.65 8.57 -5.37
N LEU A 13 3.48 9.22 -6.51
CA LEU A 13 2.62 8.74 -7.58
C LEU A 13 3.43 7.84 -8.52
N LEU A 14 3.02 6.58 -8.63
CA LEU A 14 3.56 5.65 -9.63
C LEU A 14 2.71 5.76 -10.89
N THR A 15 3.33 6.10 -12.02
CA THR A 15 2.68 6.18 -13.34
C THR A 15 3.12 5.03 -14.24
N ASP A 16 2.38 4.81 -15.34
CA ASP A 16 2.74 3.84 -16.39
C ASP A 16 2.93 2.39 -15.87
N LEU A 17 2.17 2.03 -14.84
CA LEU A 17 2.18 0.68 -14.28
C LEU A 17 1.67 -0.34 -15.31
N SER A 18 2.52 -1.32 -15.62
CA SER A 18 2.12 -2.48 -16.43
C SER A 18 1.09 -3.33 -15.67
N SER A 19 0.36 -4.19 -16.39
CA SER A 19 -0.56 -5.16 -15.78
C SER A 19 0.15 -6.12 -14.82
N GLU A 20 1.46 -6.35 -15.01
CA GLU A 20 2.28 -7.12 -14.08
C GLU A 20 2.57 -6.35 -12.79
N ALA A 21 2.94 -5.07 -12.90
CA ALA A 21 3.15 -4.22 -11.73
C ALA A 21 1.86 -4.09 -10.90
N TRP A 22 0.71 -3.94 -11.55
CA TRP A 22 -0.60 -3.98 -10.89
C TRP A 22 -0.85 -5.28 -10.11
N ARG A 23 -0.62 -6.45 -10.73
CA ARG A 23 -0.78 -7.74 -10.04
C ARG A 23 0.11 -7.88 -8.81
N ILE A 24 1.33 -7.35 -8.85
CA ILE A 24 2.25 -7.38 -7.70
C ILE A 24 1.68 -6.53 -6.56
N LEU A 25 1.18 -5.33 -6.87
CA LEU A 25 0.56 -4.44 -5.88
C LEU A 25 -0.70 -5.08 -5.27
N ASP A 26 -1.61 -5.61 -6.09
CA ASP A 26 -2.82 -6.29 -5.63
C ASP A 26 -2.49 -7.47 -4.71
N ALA A 27 -1.51 -8.30 -5.10
CA ALA A 27 -1.09 -9.41 -4.27
C ALA A 27 -0.46 -8.92 -2.96
N PHE A 28 0.37 -7.88 -2.99
CA PHE A 28 1.05 -7.36 -1.82
C PHE A 28 0.07 -6.82 -0.76
N GLU A 29 -0.86 -5.95 -1.20
CA GLU A 29 -1.82 -5.25 -0.34
C GLU A 29 -2.93 -6.16 0.19
N ASP A 30 -3.13 -7.31 -0.44
CA ASP A 30 -4.12 -8.33 -0.06
C ASP A 30 -5.57 -7.82 0.00
N ASP A 31 -6.48 -8.69 0.45
CA ASP A 31 -7.92 -8.45 0.46
C ASP A 31 -8.38 -7.53 1.59
N ARG A 32 -7.48 -7.14 2.51
CA ARG A 32 -7.80 -6.26 3.62
C ARG A 32 -7.80 -4.79 3.25
N TYR A 33 -7.21 -4.44 2.11
CA TYR A 33 -7.20 -3.08 1.60
C TYR A 33 -8.13 -2.93 0.40
N GLU A 34 -8.78 -1.78 0.31
CA GLU A 34 -9.65 -1.43 -0.80
C GLU A 34 -8.93 -0.47 -1.75
N LEU A 35 -8.95 -0.77 -3.05
CA LEU A 35 -8.46 0.16 -4.07
C LEU A 35 -9.46 1.30 -4.27
N ARG A 36 -9.08 2.51 -3.87
CA ARG A 36 -9.91 3.72 -3.98
C ARG A 36 -9.19 4.84 -4.71
N GLN A 37 -9.97 5.71 -5.36
CA GLN A 37 -9.46 6.90 -6.01
C GLN A 37 -9.32 8.01 -4.96
N VAL A 38 -8.18 8.70 -4.96
CA VAL A 38 -7.87 9.81 -4.06
C VAL A 38 -7.52 11.06 -4.85
N THR A 39 -7.78 12.23 -4.26
CA THR A 39 -7.37 13.52 -4.82
C THR A 39 -5.95 13.85 -4.36
N LEU A 40 -5.08 14.16 -5.32
CA LEU A 40 -3.70 14.54 -5.07
C LEU A 40 -3.60 16.03 -4.74
N SER A 41 -2.51 16.45 -4.09
CA SER A 41 -2.26 17.87 -3.80
C SER A 41 -2.08 18.72 -5.07
N THR A 42 -1.81 18.10 -6.22
CA THR A 42 -1.78 18.76 -7.55
C THR A 42 -3.18 19.05 -8.10
N GLY A 43 -4.24 18.49 -7.51
CA GLY A 43 -5.61 18.54 -8.00
C GLY A 43 -5.99 17.38 -8.91
N ASP A 44 -5.02 16.56 -9.34
CA ASP A 44 -5.28 15.34 -10.11
C ASP A 44 -5.82 14.21 -9.22
N HIS A 45 -6.09 13.06 -9.83
CA HIS A 45 -6.49 11.84 -9.11
C HIS A 45 -5.48 10.72 -9.27
N GLY A 46 -5.31 9.94 -8.21
CA GLY A 46 -4.53 8.71 -8.20
C GLY A 46 -5.32 7.56 -7.57
N TRP A 47 -4.86 6.33 -7.79
CA TRP A 47 -5.38 5.15 -7.10
C TRP A 47 -4.50 4.84 -5.89
N ALA A 48 -5.12 4.48 -4.78
CA ALA A 48 -4.42 4.07 -3.57
C ALA A 48 -5.17 2.95 -2.85
N TYR A 49 -4.43 2.07 -2.19
CA TYR A 49 -4.99 1.04 -1.32
C TYR A 49 -5.28 1.65 0.06
N THR A 50 -6.56 1.69 0.41
CA THR A 50 -7.07 2.27 1.65
C THR A 50 -7.54 1.20 2.62
N TRP A 51 -7.19 1.34 3.89
CA TRP A 51 -7.62 0.48 4.98
C TRP A 51 -9.06 0.86 5.37
N PRO A 52 -10.04 -0.04 5.24
CA PRO A 52 -11.43 0.23 5.63
C PRO A 52 -11.68 -0.02 7.13
N GLY A 53 -10.74 -0.63 7.84
CA GLY A 53 -10.93 -1.18 9.19
C GLY A 53 -10.82 -0.19 10.34
N GLY A 54 -11.06 1.11 10.12
CA GLY A 54 -11.14 2.11 11.20
C GLY A 54 -10.44 3.43 10.90
N ASP A 55 -10.41 4.29 11.92
CA ASP A 55 -9.87 5.66 11.86
C ASP A 55 -8.35 5.71 11.85
N ALA A 56 -7.81 6.86 11.43
CA ALA A 56 -6.39 7.15 11.55
C ALA A 56 -5.95 7.14 13.02
N LEU A 57 -4.75 6.63 13.28
CA LEU A 57 -4.14 6.71 14.61
C LEU A 57 -3.76 8.16 14.92
N ALA A 58 -3.75 8.52 16.20
CA ALA A 58 -3.39 9.88 16.65
C ALA A 58 -1.92 10.24 16.40
N GLN A 59 -1.07 9.24 16.18
CA GLN A 59 0.35 9.42 15.91
C GLN A 59 0.63 9.30 14.41
N ASP A 60 1.50 10.19 13.92
CA ASP A 60 2.01 10.11 12.56
C ASP A 60 3.00 8.96 12.40
N TRP A 61 3.21 8.57 11.15
CA TRP A 61 4.23 7.58 10.80
C TRP A 61 5.64 8.12 11.03
N ASP A 62 6.46 7.37 11.76
CA ASP A 62 7.87 7.67 12.01
C ASP A 62 8.78 6.68 11.25
N ALA A 63 9.56 7.22 10.32
CA ALA A 63 10.48 6.46 9.48
C ALA A 63 11.57 5.75 10.29
N GLU A 64 12.09 6.40 11.33
CA GLU A 64 13.19 5.89 12.13
C GLU A 64 12.70 4.82 13.10
N GLU A 65 11.52 5.01 13.70
CA GLU A 65 10.85 3.96 14.44
C GLU A 65 10.60 2.73 13.56
N PHE A 66 10.06 2.94 12.36
CA PHE A 66 9.82 1.86 11.42
C PHE A 66 11.11 1.13 11.05
N ARG A 67 12.16 1.89 10.73
CA ARG A 67 13.48 1.35 10.38
C ARG A 67 14.05 0.48 11.50
N THR A 68 13.93 0.92 12.75
CA THR A 68 14.54 0.25 13.90
C THR A 68 13.73 -0.93 14.41
N ARG A 69 12.40 -0.89 14.30
CA ARG A 69 11.51 -1.90 14.90
C ARG A 69 10.88 -2.87 13.91
N HIS A 70 10.70 -2.45 12.66
CA HIS A 70 9.80 -3.15 11.73
C HIS A 70 10.42 -3.50 10.38
N LEU A 71 11.51 -2.83 9.97
CA LEU A 71 12.08 -3.00 8.63
C LEU A 71 12.53 -4.44 8.32
N ASP A 72 13.17 -5.13 9.26
CA ASP A 72 13.65 -6.50 9.02
C ASP A 72 12.48 -7.47 8.78
N ALA A 73 11.45 -7.39 9.64
CA ALA A 73 10.24 -8.19 9.49
C ALA A 73 9.48 -7.86 8.21
N TYR A 74 9.41 -6.57 7.87
CA TYR A 74 8.80 -6.10 6.63
C TYR A 74 9.53 -6.63 5.39
N ALA A 75 10.87 -6.56 5.36
CA ALA A 75 11.68 -7.07 4.26
C ALA A 75 11.52 -8.59 4.10
N ALA A 76 11.50 -9.34 5.21
CA ALA A 76 11.24 -10.78 5.17
C ALA A 76 9.86 -11.12 4.57
N ARG A 77 8.82 -10.35 4.93
CA ARG A 77 7.49 -10.47 4.32
C ARG A 77 7.52 -10.18 2.82
N CYS A 78 8.24 -9.15 2.37
CA CYS A 78 8.38 -8.85 0.94
C CYS A 78 9.01 -10.02 0.15
N VAL A 79 10.04 -10.66 0.72
CA VAL A 79 10.66 -11.85 0.11
C VAL A 79 9.65 -12.99 0.00
N GLN A 80 8.90 -13.28 1.07
CA GLN A 80 7.88 -14.33 1.06
C GLN A 80 6.82 -14.08 -0.04
N ILE A 81 6.29 -12.87 -0.11
CA ILE A 81 5.28 -12.50 -1.13
C ILE A 81 5.85 -12.67 -2.54
N SER A 82 7.11 -12.30 -2.75
CA SER A 82 7.78 -12.44 -4.04
C SER A 82 7.92 -13.91 -4.46
N VAL A 83 8.25 -14.80 -3.51
CA VAL A 83 8.33 -16.24 -3.72
C VAL A 83 6.96 -16.84 -4.04
N GLU A 84 5.92 -16.47 -3.28
CA GLU A 84 4.56 -16.96 -3.51
C GLU A 84 3.99 -16.50 -4.85
N LEU A 85 4.27 -15.26 -5.25
CA LEU A 85 3.93 -14.70 -6.56
C LEU A 85 4.62 -15.47 -7.71
N ALA A 86 5.93 -15.71 -7.58
CA ALA A 86 6.68 -16.47 -8.59
C ALA A 86 6.19 -17.93 -8.71
N ALA A 87 5.70 -18.50 -7.60
CA ALA A 87 5.10 -19.84 -7.57
C ALA A 87 3.62 -19.87 -8.00
N GLY A 88 2.99 -18.72 -8.28
CA GLY A 88 1.57 -18.62 -8.62
C GLY A 88 0.61 -18.94 -7.47
N LEU A 89 1.10 -18.92 -6.23
CA LEU A 89 0.34 -19.24 -5.01
C LEU A 89 -0.42 -18.04 -4.45
N ARG A 90 -0.03 -16.82 -4.85
CA ARG A 90 -0.72 -15.58 -4.51
C ARG A 90 -1.28 -14.97 -5.80
N GLY A 91 -2.60 -14.89 -5.89
CA GLY A 91 -3.28 -14.15 -6.96
C GLY A 91 -3.63 -12.75 -6.47
N GLY A 92 -3.38 -11.73 -7.30
CA GLY A 92 -3.97 -10.41 -7.09
C GLY A 92 -5.47 -10.48 -7.33
N ALA A 93 -6.27 -10.03 -6.36
CA ALA A 93 -7.71 -9.98 -6.51
C ALA A 93 -8.13 -8.73 -7.27
N ARG A 94 -8.16 -8.79 -8.61
CA ARG A 94 -9.15 -8.08 -9.45
C ARG A 94 -9.06 -8.42 -10.93
#